data_AF-A0A948B2Y2-F1
#
_entry.id   AF-A0A948B2Y2-F1
#
_cell.length_a   1.000
_cell.length_b   1.000
_cell.length_c   1.000
_cell.angle_alpha   90.00
_cell.angle_beta   90.00
_cell.angle_gamma   90.00
#
_symmetry.space_group_name_H-M   'P 1'
#
loop_
_entity.id
_entity.type
_entity.pdbx_description
1 polymer ?
#
loop_
_entity_poly.entity_id
_entity_poly.type
_entity_poly.pdbx_seq_one_letter_code
_entity_poly.pdbx_strand_id
1 'polypeptide(L)'
;MVKKYMIALVGLALFGSTMVHAASWPDNLSRNERRRLHSLMQNTWKGLDKMYSDVSGLPFESTLSRGRTTPSTVGLYLASLCVAQRLGYLKEDEAVYRIERILSSLDALPHWNRLYGEVLPTNGQDRDPIPGAGALAGYINLPAGMMVVRTSFPPLARRCTDFLNAVPWAEFYDSKSDRLYRQFDVVKKTVRDPVSARPEDELRLAHFLMVASRQVPATTWPDARDLKSGPLRPIRGSLFLDPRGTPAGREKALAAWRQIEHALNIGAPVWGWALEANLSAALSPTFAVVHPYVSAQALPFFPREVLRNFDVLEKIGALDPIEGDDTKTACRFRNNINWRTGEMAGYYSTEHQARLFLAMANYLERRVLWRTFQADSLARSGLRQLADCRGTEYKRTMERKFIRALSRKMPGTFWWFETGSLTPMAGDLLQASLWAKSLCAEPLERYTEHWRLTDRAGRVMAEGEESFKLAPREARKLTEIMIPTARMRPGVIWTLESELRQDGKILATMERDIRFRRHK
;
A
#
# COMPACT_ATOMS: atom_id res chain seq x y z
N MET A 1 -6.89 -82.44 18.22
CA MET A 1 -5.79 -82.12 19.17
C MET A 1 -5.26 -80.73 18.77
N VAL A 2 -5.11 -79.83 19.76
CA VAL A 2 -4.52 -78.47 19.71
C VAL A 2 -5.38 -77.31 19.19
N LYS A 3 -5.87 -76.53 20.17
CA LYS A 3 -6.36 -75.14 20.11
C LYS A 3 -5.26 -74.18 19.64
N LYS A 4 -5.61 -73.14 18.86
CA LYS A 4 -4.89 -71.86 18.92
C LYS A 4 -5.87 -70.69 18.96
N TYR A 5 -5.52 -69.75 19.82
CA TYR A 5 -6.37 -68.77 20.47
C TYR A 5 -6.75 -67.60 19.57
N MET A 6 -8.02 -67.24 19.65
CA MET A 6 -8.61 -65.99 19.22
C MET A 6 -8.22 -64.91 20.22
N ILE A 7 -7.40 -63.93 19.81
CA ILE A 7 -7.11 -62.74 20.61
C ILE A 7 -8.10 -61.65 20.22
N ALA A 8 -8.91 -61.27 21.20
CA ALA A 8 -9.75 -60.09 21.18
C ALA A 8 -8.89 -58.81 21.20
N LEU A 9 -9.30 -57.81 20.41
CA LEU A 9 -8.82 -56.44 20.58
C LEU A 9 -10.05 -55.52 20.56
N VAL A 10 -10.58 -55.28 21.75
CA VAL A 10 -11.47 -54.16 22.08
C VAL A 10 -10.57 -53.00 22.48
N GLY A 11 -10.72 -51.84 21.82
CA GLY A 11 -9.92 -50.67 22.13
C GLY A 11 -10.28 -49.45 21.30
N LEU A 12 -11.32 -48.74 21.76
CA LEU A 12 -11.62 -47.30 21.59
C LEU A 12 -10.66 -46.46 20.71
N ALA A 13 -11.23 -45.71 19.76
CA ALA A 13 -11.55 -44.29 19.97
C ALA A 13 -11.86 -43.60 18.64
N LEU A 14 -13.06 -43.03 18.58
CA LEU A 14 -13.49 -42.04 17.60
C LEU A 14 -12.48 -40.89 17.49
N PHE A 15 -11.72 -40.85 16.40
CA PHE A 15 -11.22 -39.59 15.84
C PHE A 15 -11.93 -39.38 14.51
N GLY A 16 -13.18 -38.93 14.60
CA GLY A 16 -13.76 -38.11 13.55
C GLY A 16 -12.91 -36.86 13.44
N SER A 17 -11.88 -36.89 12.60
CA SER A 17 -11.16 -35.72 12.18
C SER A 17 -12.14 -34.84 11.42
N THR A 18 -12.84 -33.96 12.12
CA THR A 18 -13.34 -32.74 11.53
C THR A 18 -12.11 -32.01 11.00
N MET A 19 -11.77 -32.25 9.74
CA MET A 19 -10.97 -31.34 8.94
C MET A 19 -11.80 -30.05 8.81
N VAL A 20 -11.84 -29.27 9.88
CA VAL A 20 -11.92 -27.83 9.75
C VAL A 20 -10.66 -27.50 8.95
N HIS A 21 -10.84 -27.33 7.63
CA HIS A 21 -9.91 -26.55 6.85
C HIS A 21 -9.75 -25.24 7.60
N ALA A 22 -8.70 -25.13 8.41
CA ALA A 22 -8.23 -23.88 8.95
C ALA A 22 -7.71 -23.10 7.74
N ALA A 23 -8.66 -22.56 6.97
CA ALA A 23 -8.43 -21.64 5.90
C ALA A 23 -7.59 -20.53 6.54
N SER A 24 -6.30 -20.52 6.20
CA SER A 24 -5.26 -19.74 6.82
C SER A 24 -5.43 -18.28 6.46
N TRP A 25 -6.31 -17.59 7.17
CA TRP A 25 -6.38 -16.14 7.20
C TRP A 25 -4.96 -15.59 7.45
N PRO A 26 -4.43 -14.67 6.62
CA PRO A 26 -5.17 -13.78 5.71
C PRO A 26 -5.39 -14.31 4.28
N ASP A 27 -4.81 -15.44 3.87
CA ASP A 27 -4.74 -15.86 2.45
C ASP A 27 -6.02 -16.51 1.86
N ASN A 28 -7.17 -16.30 2.51
CA ASN A 28 -8.46 -16.89 2.14
C ASN A 28 -9.22 -16.09 1.07
N LEU A 29 -8.51 -15.54 0.07
CA LEU A 29 -9.19 -15.01 -1.11
C LEU A 29 -9.79 -16.17 -1.91
N SER A 30 -11.04 -16.03 -2.30
CA SER A 30 -11.72 -16.92 -3.24
C SER A 30 -11.00 -16.94 -4.59
N ARG A 31 -11.28 -17.96 -5.40
CA ARG A 31 -10.72 -18.04 -6.77
C ARG A 31 -11.09 -16.81 -7.61
N ASN A 32 -12.28 -16.24 -7.42
CA ASN A 32 -12.74 -15.06 -8.16
C ASN A 32 -11.99 -13.80 -7.73
N GLU A 33 -11.84 -13.60 -6.42
CA GLU A 33 -11.05 -12.49 -5.86
C GLU A 33 -9.59 -12.54 -6.32
N ARG A 34 -8.98 -13.74 -6.33
CA ARG A 34 -7.61 -13.92 -6.85
C ARG A 34 -7.51 -13.61 -8.35
N ARG A 35 -8.46 -14.07 -9.16
CA ARG A 35 -8.51 -13.76 -10.60
C ARG A 35 -8.64 -12.26 -10.85
N ARG A 36 -9.50 -11.57 -10.10
CA ARG A 36 -9.65 -10.11 -10.17
C ARG A 36 -8.35 -9.39 -9.85
N LEU A 37 -7.69 -9.76 -8.74
CA LEU A 37 -6.42 -9.16 -8.35
C LEU A 37 -5.33 -9.41 -9.40
N HIS A 38 -5.31 -10.59 -10.02
CA HIS A 38 -4.43 -10.91 -11.15
C HIS A 38 -4.67 -9.98 -12.35
N SER A 39 -5.94 -9.76 -12.72
CA SER A 39 -6.29 -8.87 -13.83
C SER A 39 -5.84 -7.43 -13.55
N LEU A 40 -6.04 -6.93 -12.32
CA LEU A 40 -5.57 -5.61 -11.91
C LEU A 40 -4.03 -5.52 -11.97
N MET A 41 -3.33 -6.57 -11.54
CA MET A 41 -1.87 -6.65 -11.63
C MET A 41 -1.37 -6.62 -13.07
N GLN A 42 -1.98 -7.39 -13.97
CA GLN A 42 -1.66 -7.40 -15.40
C GLN A 42 -1.90 -6.04 -16.06
N ASN A 43 -3.05 -5.42 -15.78
CA ASN A 43 -3.37 -4.10 -16.32
C ASN A 43 -2.41 -3.01 -15.79
N THR A 44 -2.04 -3.09 -14.51
CA THR A 44 -1.04 -2.19 -13.93
C THR A 44 0.30 -2.33 -14.65
N TRP A 45 0.74 -3.57 -14.92
CA TRP A 45 1.96 -3.81 -15.71
C TRP A 45 1.85 -3.24 -17.12
N LYS A 46 0.78 -3.53 -17.87
CA LYS A 46 0.57 -3.00 -19.23
C LYS A 46 0.72 -1.48 -19.30
N GLY A 47 0.23 -0.78 -18.28
CA GLY A 47 0.37 0.66 -18.18
C GLY A 47 1.79 1.12 -17.81
N LEU A 48 2.45 0.40 -16.89
CA LEU A 48 3.82 0.67 -16.44
C LEU A 48 4.87 0.38 -17.54
N ASP A 49 4.63 -0.64 -18.36
CA ASP A 49 5.51 -1.10 -19.43
C ASP A 49 5.80 0.01 -20.45
N LYS A 50 4.88 0.96 -20.63
CA LYS A 50 5.00 2.10 -21.54
C LYS A 50 5.69 3.33 -20.91
N MET A 51 6.13 3.28 -19.66
CA MET A 51 6.59 4.46 -18.90
C MET A 51 8.12 4.60 -18.86
N TYR A 52 8.79 4.50 -20.01
CA TYR A 52 10.25 4.65 -20.09
C TYR A 52 10.69 5.35 -21.38
N SER A 53 11.92 5.86 -21.37
CA SER A 53 12.58 6.50 -22.52
C SER A 53 13.23 5.45 -23.42
N ASP A 54 12.87 5.40 -24.70
CA ASP A 54 13.56 4.55 -25.68
C ASP A 54 15.01 5.00 -25.97
N VAL A 55 15.42 6.18 -25.50
CA VAL A 55 16.79 6.71 -25.68
C VAL A 55 17.70 6.29 -24.53
N SER A 56 17.28 6.51 -23.28
CA SER A 56 18.10 6.16 -22.11
C SER A 56 17.75 4.81 -21.48
N GLY A 57 16.60 4.24 -21.82
CA GLY A 57 16.01 3.12 -21.08
C GLY A 57 15.45 3.51 -19.70
N LEU A 58 15.74 4.72 -19.19
CA LEU A 58 15.30 5.14 -17.87
C LEU A 58 13.78 5.34 -17.84
N PRO A 59 13.10 4.91 -16.77
CA PRO A 59 11.68 5.19 -16.59
C PRO A 59 11.42 6.69 -16.47
N PHE A 60 10.29 7.16 -16.97
CA PHE A 60 9.82 8.52 -16.68
C PHE A 60 9.40 8.64 -15.22
N GLU A 61 9.45 9.84 -14.65
CA GLU A 61 8.87 10.07 -13.33
C GLU A 61 7.34 9.94 -13.38
N SER A 62 6.73 10.53 -14.41
CA SER A 62 5.31 10.42 -14.66
C SER A 62 4.95 10.61 -16.13
N THR A 63 3.69 10.35 -16.49
CA THR A 63 3.17 10.65 -17.84
C THR A 63 3.23 12.13 -18.20
N LEU A 64 3.23 13.04 -17.21
CA LEU A 64 3.42 14.49 -17.40
C LEU A 64 4.88 14.92 -17.37
N SER A 65 5.74 14.19 -16.66
CA SER A 65 7.15 14.54 -16.48
C SER A 65 8.04 13.47 -17.10
N ARG A 66 8.17 13.52 -18.43
CA ARG A 66 8.94 12.56 -19.22
C ARG A 66 10.42 12.89 -19.36
N GLY A 67 10.86 14.10 -19.00
CA GLY A 67 12.26 14.54 -19.11
C GLY A 67 13.12 14.22 -17.89
N ARG A 68 12.54 13.65 -16.83
CA ARG A 68 13.22 13.37 -15.57
C ARG A 68 12.72 12.09 -14.91
N THR A 69 13.53 11.56 -13.99
CA THR A 69 13.22 10.44 -13.11
C THR A 69 13.97 10.57 -11.78
N THR A 70 13.74 9.64 -10.86
CA THR A 70 14.48 9.57 -9.59
C THR A 70 15.16 8.21 -9.45
N PRO A 71 16.24 8.09 -8.64
CA PRO A 71 16.81 6.78 -8.32
C PRO A 71 15.78 5.80 -7.74
N SER A 72 14.83 6.30 -6.93
CA SER A 72 13.72 5.51 -6.40
C SER A 72 12.88 4.88 -7.52
N THR A 73 12.46 5.70 -8.47
CA THR A 73 11.69 5.29 -9.65
C THR A 73 12.45 4.27 -10.49
N VAL A 74 13.74 4.51 -10.76
CA VAL A 74 14.60 3.57 -11.51
C VAL A 74 14.69 2.22 -10.81
N GLY A 75 14.92 2.21 -9.50
CA GLY A 75 15.03 0.97 -8.71
C GLY A 75 13.75 0.14 -8.70
N LEU A 76 12.60 0.80 -8.54
CA LEU A 76 11.30 0.13 -8.58
C LEU A 76 10.96 -0.39 -9.99
N TYR A 77 11.33 0.34 -11.05
CA TYR A 77 11.14 -0.11 -12.42
C TYR A 77 12.03 -1.32 -12.76
N LEU A 78 13.30 -1.32 -12.35
CA LEU A 78 14.19 -2.49 -12.49
C LEU A 78 13.60 -3.74 -11.82
N ALA A 79 13.11 -3.61 -10.58
CA ALA A 79 12.42 -4.70 -9.90
C ALA A 79 11.16 -5.15 -10.66
N SER A 80 10.43 -4.21 -11.26
CA SER A 80 9.23 -4.50 -12.05
C SER A 80 9.56 -5.26 -13.33
N LEU A 81 10.63 -4.91 -14.06
CA LEU A 81 11.11 -5.66 -15.23
C LEU A 81 11.43 -7.11 -14.86
N CYS A 82 12.14 -7.33 -13.75
CA CYS A 82 12.48 -8.68 -13.27
C CYS A 82 11.22 -9.50 -12.93
N VAL A 83 10.26 -8.88 -12.24
CA VAL A 83 9.01 -9.55 -11.88
C VAL A 83 8.16 -9.82 -13.11
N ALA A 84 7.99 -8.85 -14.01
CA ALA A 84 7.23 -9.01 -15.24
C ALA A 84 7.78 -10.12 -16.14
N GLN A 85 9.11 -10.19 -16.29
CA GLN A 85 9.76 -11.29 -17.00
C GLN A 85 9.41 -12.64 -16.37
N ARG A 86 9.52 -12.74 -15.05
CA ARG A 86 9.21 -13.97 -14.32
C ARG A 86 7.74 -14.38 -14.38
N LEU A 87 6.84 -13.43 -14.57
CA LEU A 87 5.40 -13.69 -14.78
C LEU A 87 5.04 -13.96 -16.24
N GLY A 88 6.01 -13.89 -17.15
CA GLY A 88 5.80 -14.08 -18.59
C GLY A 88 5.13 -12.89 -19.28
N TYR A 89 5.13 -11.71 -18.66
CA TYR A 89 4.60 -10.48 -19.28
C TYR A 89 5.62 -9.75 -20.15
N LEU A 90 6.90 -10.11 -20.01
CA LEU A 90 8.02 -9.55 -20.75
C LEU A 90 8.96 -10.71 -21.13
N LYS A 91 9.51 -10.71 -22.35
CA LYS A 91 10.49 -11.72 -22.75
C LYS A 91 11.84 -11.47 -22.07
N GLU A 92 12.64 -12.52 -21.92
CA GLU A 92 13.93 -12.44 -21.23
C GLU A 92 14.95 -11.57 -21.95
N ASP A 93 15.08 -11.74 -23.27
CA ASP A 93 15.95 -10.93 -24.13
C ASP A 93 15.58 -9.44 -24.08
N GLU A 94 14.29 -9.14 -24.13
CA GLU A 94 13.78 -7.77 -24.00
C GLU A 94 14.05 -7.19 -22.60
N ALA A 95 13.86 -7.97 -21.54
CA ALA A 95 14.16 -7.55 -20.18
C ALA A 95 15.65 -7.23 -20.00
N VAL A 96 16.54 -8.12 -20.47
CA VAL A 96 17.99 -7.91 -20.42
C VAL A 96 18.36 -6.65 -21.19
N TYR A 97 17.87 -6.49 -22.42
CA TYR A 97 18.12 -5.31 -23.24
C TYR A 97 17.73 -4.01 -22.52
N ARG A 98 16.51 -3.92 -21.97
CA ARG A 98 16.03 -2.72 -21.26
C ARG A 98 16.87 -2.43 -20.01
N ILE A 99 17.21 -3.47 -19.24
CA ILE A 99 18.05 -3.33 -18.04
C ILE A 99 19.46 -2.86 -18.43
N GLU A 100 20.08 -3.44 -19.45
CA GLU A 100 21.40 -3.03 -19.92
C GLU A 100 21.45 -1.56 -20.32
N ARG A 101 20.40 -1.07 -21.00
CA ARG A 101 20.27 0.34 -21.36
C ARG A 101 20.17 1.24 -20.12
N ILE A 102 19.36 0.86 -19.14
CA ILE A 102 19.27 1.58 -17.86
C ILE A 102 20.64 1.66 -17.20
N LEU A 103 21.35 0.53 -17.09
CA LEU A 103 22.68 0.48 -16.49
C LEU A 103 23.69 1.34 -17.26
N SER A 104 23.64 1.36 -18.59
CA SER A 104 24.53 2.18 -19.43
C SER A 104 24.25 3.67 -19.26
N SER A 105 22.99 4.06 -19.13
CA SER A 105 22.63 5.44 -18.80
C SER A 105 23.12 5.82 -17.40
N LEU A 106 22.92 4.96 -16.39
CA LEU A 106 23.42 5.21 -15.05
C LEU A 106 24.96 5.31 -14.98
N ASP A 107 25.68 4.54 -15.79
CA ASP A 107 27.15 4.64 -15.90
C ASP A 107 27.62 5.98 -16.47
N ALA A 108 26.82 6.61 -17.34
CA ALA A 108 27.17 7.86 -17.99
C ALA A 108 26.79 9.11 -17.18
N LEU A 109 25.92 8.97 -16.17
CA LEU A 109 25.45 10.09 -15.35
C LEU A 109 26.45 10.47 -14.24
N PRO A 110 26.58 11.77 -13.90
CA PRO A 110 27.39 12.20 -12.76
C PRO A 110 26.93 11.56 -11.45
N HIS A 111 27.90 11.05 -10.69
CA HIS A 111 27.63 10.39 -9.43
C HIS A 111 28.81 10.46 -8.46
N TRP A 112 28.54 10.31 -7.17
CA TRP A 112 29.56 10.07 -6.15
C TRP A 112 29.55 8.59 -5.81
N ASN A 113 30.46 7.82 -6.41
CA ASN A 113 30.57 6.37 -6.17
C ASN A 113 29.20 5.66 -6.24
N ARG A 114 28.46 5.85 -7.34
CA ARG A 114 27.09 5.33 -7.56
C ARG A 114 25.98 5.94 -6.70
N LEU A 115 26.26 6.99 -5.92
CA LEU A 115 25.23 7.89 -5.40
C LEU A 115 24.86 8.91 -6.46
N TYR A 116 23.57 8.97 -6.80
CA TYR A 116 23.02 9.89 -7.77
C TYR A 116 22.13 10.93 -7.08
N GLY A 117 22.01 12.12 -7.67
CA GLY A 117 21.09 13.15 -7.17
C GLY A 117 19.63 12.71 -7.23
N GLU A 118 18.73 13.50 -6.64
CA GLU A 118 17.30 13.16 -6.61
C GLU A 118 16.66 13.13 -8.00
N VAL A 119 17.18 13.93 -8.93
CA VAL A 119 16.65 14.07 -10.28
C VAL A 119 17.69 13.57 -11.27
N LEU A 120 17.27 12.65 -12.14
CA LEU A 120 18.07 12.11 -13.24
C LEU A 120 17.40 12.46 -14.58
N PRO A 121 18.16 12.92 -15.58
CA PRO A 121 17.60 13.19 -16.90
C PRO A 121 17.33 11.87 -17.64
N THR A 122 16.20 11.81 -18.34
CA THR A 122 15.76 10.63 -19.11
C THR A 122 16.00 10.77 -20.62
N ASN A 123 16.44 11.95 -21.07
CA ASN A 123 16.67 12.24 -22.50
C ASN A 123 17.94 11.58 -23.06
N GLY A 124 18.84 11.08 -22.21
CA GLY A 124 20.10 10.44 -22.61
C GLY A 124 21.19 11.41 -23.10
N GLN A 125 20.92 12.71 -23.11
CA GLN A 125 21.85 13.75 -23.58
C GLN A 125 22.41 14.57 -22.43
N ASP A 126 21.57 14.94 -21.45
CA ASP A 126 22.00 15.76 -20.34
C ASP A 126 22.89 14.95 -19.41
N ARG A 127 24.10 15.46 -19.16
CA ARG A 127 25.11 14.83 -18.29
C ARG A 127 25.61 15.78 -17.23
N ASP A 128 24.95 16.91 -17.02
CA ASP A 128 25.32 17.84 -15.97
C ASP A 128 24.74 17.39 -14.63
N PRO A 129 25.51 17.44 -13.54
CA PRO A 129 24.98 17.15 -12.22
C PRO A 129 23.94 18.21 -11.88
N ILE A 130 22.69 17.79 -11.66
CA ILE A 130 21.64 18.68 -11.16
C ILE A 130 22.00 19.06 -9.72
N PRO A 131 22.30 20.33 -9.42
CA PRO A 131 22.71 20.74 -8.08
C PRO A 131 21.57 20.49 -7.08
N GLY A 132 21.90 19.92 -5.93
CA GLY A 132 20.93 19.62 -4.88
C GLY A 132 21.42 18.53 -3.94
N ALA A 133 20.81 18.44 -2.77
CA ALA A 133 21.06 17.33 -1.88
C ALA A 133 20.19 16.14 -2.26
N GLY A 134 20.79 14.95 -2.34
CA GLY A 134 20.08 13.68 -2.41
C GLY A 134 19.54 13.28 -1.04
N ALA A 135 18.29 12.82 -0.98
CA ALA A 135 17.77 12.09 0.18
C ALA A 135 18.05 10.58 0.04
N LEU A 136 18.56 9.98 1.11
CA LEU A 136 18.86 8.54 1.12
C LEU A 136 17.58 7.69 0.97
N ALA A 137 16.45 8.17 1.51
CA ALA A 137 15.14 7.56 1.33
C ALA A 137 14.69 7.53 -0.14
N GLY A 138 15.03 8.56 -0.93
CA GLY A 138 14.77 8.64 -2.37
C GLY A 138 15.79 7.88 -3.22
N TYR A 139 16.91 7.47 -2.64
CA TYR A 139 17.94 6.69 -3.33
C TYR A 139 17.73 5.17 -3.21
N ILE A 140 17.23 4.70 -2.07
CA ILE A 140 17.45 3.32 -1.64
C ILE A 140 16.78 2.23 -2.48
N ASN A 141 15.72 2.54 -3.22
CA ASN A 141 15.12 1.54 -4.09
C ASN A 141 16.05 1.19 -5.26
N LEU A 142 16.99 2.06 -5.66
CA LEU A 142 17.95 1.80 -6.73
C LEU A 142 18.85 0.59 -6.43
N PRO A 143 19.66 0.58 -5.35
CA PRO A 143 20.46 -0.59 -5.01
C PRO A 143 19.59 -1.82 -4.70
N ALA A 144 18.39 -1.65 -4.14
CA ALA A 144 17.48 -2.77 -3.93
C ALA A 144 17.01 -3.40 -5.26
N GLY A 145 16.70 -2.59 -6.27
CA GLY A 145 16.44 -3.03 -7.64
C GLY A 145 17.64 -3.74 -8.27
N MET A 146 18.86 -3.23 -8.07
CA MET A 146 20.10 -3.86 -8.56
C MET A 146 20.31 -5.27 -7.97
N MET A 147 19.98 -5.48 -6.69
CA MET A 147 20.03 -6.81 -6.07
C MET A 147 19.04 -7.79 -6.70
N VAL A 148 17.85 -7.30 -7.07
CA VAL A 148 16.83 -8.10 -7.76
C VAL A 148 17.30 -8.45 -9.18
N VAL A 149 17.87 -7.50 -9.92
CA VAL A 149 18.48 -7.73 -11.24
C VAL A 149 19.60 -8.77 -11.15
N ARG A 150 20.56 -8.56 -10.23
CA ARG A 150 21.70 -9.47 -10.02
C ARG A 150 21.26 -10.90 -9.75
N THR A 151 20.17 -11.06 -9.00
CA THR A 151 19.63 -12.38 -8.67
C THR A 151 18.83 -12.99 -9.84
N SER A 152 18.21 -12.17 -10.67
CA SER A 152 17.34 -12.63 -11.76
C SER A 152 18.09 -12.92 -13.06
N PHE A 153 19.16 -12.17 -13.36
CA PHE A 153 19.86 -12.22 -14.64
C PHE A 153 21.38 -12.43 -14.44
N PRO A 154 21.86 -13.69 -14.50
CA PRO A 154 23.29 -14.00 -14.37
C PRO A 154 24.22 -13.20 -15.29
N PRO A 155 23.87 -12.91 -16.57
CA PRO A 155 24.73 -12.09 -17.44
C PRO A 155 25.02 -10.68 -16.91
N LEU A 156 24.11 -10.11 -16.12
CA LEU A 156 24.22 -8.76 -15.57
C LEU A 156 24.82 -8.73 -14.15
N ALA A 157 25.02 -9.91 -13.54
CA ALA A 157 25.38 -10.03 -12.14
C ALA A 157 26.70 -9.34 -11.76
N ARG A 158 27.70 -9.38 -12.66
CA ARG A 158 28.98 -8.71 -12.45
C ARG A 158 28.80 -7.20 -12.37
N ARG A 159 28.14 -6.60 -13.36
CA ARG A 159 27.89 -5.15 -13.44
C ARG A 159 27.08 -4.64 -12.24
N CYS A 160 26.06 -5.38 -11.82
CA CYS A 160 25.31 -5.06 -10.61
C CYS A 160 26.16 -5.21 -9.34
N THR A 161 27.10 -6.16 -9.29
CA THR A 161 28.03 -6.32 -8.16
C THR A 161 28.99 -5.14 -8.06
N ASP A 162 29.56 -4.72 -9.19
CA ASP A 162 30.46 -3.56 -9.25
C ASP A 162 29.72 -2.29 -8.81
N PHE A 163 28.46 -2.11 -9.25
CA PHE A 163 27.60 -1.03 -8.77
C PHE A 163 27.42 -1.06 -7.26
N LEU A 164 26.97 -2.21 -6.71
CA LEU A 164 26.61 -2.34 -5.30
C LEU A 164 27.82 -2.19 -4.36
N ASN A 165 29.00 -2.64 -4.79
CA ASN A 165 30.24 -2.53 -4.02
C ASN A 165 30.77 -1.09 -3.97
N ALA A 166 30.47 -0.28 -4.99
CA ALA A 166 30.94 1.10 -5.04
C ALA A 166 30.17 2.04 -4.09
N VAL A 167 28.92 1.70 -3.72
CA VAL A 167 28.11 2.58 -2.85
C VAL A 167 28.82 2.80 -1.49
N PRO A 168 29.12 4.05 -1.11
CA PRO A 168 29.94 4.35 0.07
C PRO A 168 29.08 4.37 1.34
N TRP A 169 28.54 3.21 1.73
CA TRP A 169 27.64 3.08 2.90
C TRP A 169 28.26 3.55 4.22
N ALA A 170 29.59 3.41 4.38
CA ALA A 170 30.30 3.85 5.58
C ALA A 170 30.19 5.37 5.83
N GLU A 171 30.07 6.18 4.77
CA GLU A 171 29.95 7.64 4.88
C GLU A 171 28.65 8.07 5.58
N PHE A 172 27.61 7.23 5.55
CA PHE A 172 26.32 7.54 6.13
C PHE A 172 26.21 7.20 7.62
N TYR A 173 27.31 6.84 8.28
CA TYR A 173 27.33 6.53 9.71
C TYR A 173 28.52 7.19 10.41
N ASP A 174 28.23 7.95 11.47
CA ASP A 174 29.26 8.47 12.38
C ASP A 174 29.32 7.62 13.65
N SER A 175 30.41 6.84 13.76
CA SER A 175 30.68 6.01 14.94
C SER A 175 30.91 6.79 16.24
N LYS A 176 31.27 8.08 16.18
CA LYS A 176 31.50 8.89 17.38
C LYS A 176 30.19 9.36 18.02
N SER A 177 29.22 9.75 17.20
CA SER A 177 27.91 10.22 17.66
C SER A 177 26.82 9.15 17.63
N ASP A 178 27.12 7.97 17.06
CA ASP A 178 26.18 6.88 16.78
C ASP A 178 24.96 7.37 15.99
N ARG A 179 25.20 8.17 14.96
CA ARG A 179 24.16 8.77 14.10
C ARG A 179 24.31 8.33 12.65
N LEU A 180 23.16 8.17 12.00
CA LEU A 180 23.06 7.99 10.57
C LEU A 180 22.87 9.34 9.88
N TYR A 181 23.32 9.48 8.65
CA TYR A 181 23.02 10.64 7.82
C TYR A 181 21.93 10.30 6.80
N ARG A 182 20.97 11.21 6.62
CA ARG A 182 19.83 10.98 5.72
C ARG A 182 19.90 11.74 4.39
N GLN A 183 20.85 12.66 4.26
CA GLN A 183 21.08 13.44 3.05
C GLN A 183 22.54 13.39 2.62
N PHE A 184 22.78 13.56 1.32
CA PHE A 184 24.11 13.64 0.73
C PHE A 184 24.17 14.67 -0.39
N ASP A 185 25.37 15.12 -0.75
CA ASP A 185 25.64 16.01 -1.87
C ASP A 185 26.62 15.32 -2.82
N VAL A 186 26.17 15.07 -4.06
CA VAL A 186 26.95 14.35 -5.08
C VAL A 186 28.16 15.14 -5.53
N VAL A 187 28.03 16.46 -5.64
CA VAL A 187 29.10 17.35 -6.14
C VAL A 187 30.15 17.57 -5.06
N LYS A 188 29.70 17.88 -3.84
CA LYS A 188 30.59 18.10 -2.69
C LYS A 188 31.14 16.81 -2.10
N LYS A 189 30.53 15.66 -2.41
CA LYS A 189 30.86 14.34 -1.86
C LYS A 189 30.81 14.34 -0.33
N THR A 190 29.72 14.87 0.22
CA THR A 190 29.50 14.98 1.66
C THR A 190 28.13 14.44 2.06
N VAL A 191 28.03 14.01 3.32
CA VAL A 191 26.76 13.65 3.97
C VAL A 191 26.33 14.75 4.95
N ARG A 192 25.05 14.83 5.26
CA ARG A 192 24.49 15.82 6.19
C ARG A 192 23.20 15.34 6.84
N ASP A 193 22.69 16.15 7.76
CA ASP A 193 21.41 15.92 8.46
C ASP A 193 21.45 14.64 9.33
N PRO A 194 22.23 14.66 10.42
CA PRO A 194 22.43 13.49 11.28
C PRO A 194 21.16 13.17 12.08
N VAL A 195 20.77 11.90 12.07
CA VAL A 195 19.59 11.35 12.74
C VAL A 195 19.93 10.09 13.53
N SER A 196 19.20 9.85 14.62
CA SER A 196 19.25 8.57 15.30
C SER A 196 18.53 7.51 14.46
N ALA A 197 19.07 6.30 14.40
CA ALA A 197 18.38 5.17 13.78
C ALA A 197 17.05 4.90 14.50
N ARG A 198 15.94 4.82 13.75
CA ARG A 198 14.62 4.49 14.29
C ARG A 198 14.02 3.28 13.59
N PRO A 199 13.32 2.39 14.30
CA PRO A 199 12.73 1.21 13.69
C PRO A 199 11.74 1.52 12.57
N GLU A 200 10.94 2.57 12.72
CA GLU A 200 9.90 2.99 11.75
C GLU A 200 10.37 3.93 10.63
N ASP A 201 11.67 4.21 10.52
CA ASP A 201 12.17 5.23 9.60
C ASP A 201 12.06 4.81 8.12
N GLU A 202 11.85 5.78 7.24
CA GLU A 202 11.94 5.63 5.78
C GLU A 202 13.33 5.13 5.35
N LEU A 203 14.32 5.35 6.21
CA LEU A 203 15.69 4.87 6.07
C LEU A 203 15.88 3.39 6.43
N ARG A 204 14.85 2.66 6.89
CA ARG A 204 15.04 1.27 7.35
C ARG A 204 15.67 0.35 6.31
N LEU A 205 15.29 0.49 5.03
CA LEU A 205 15.93 -0.28 3.95
C LEU A 205 17.39 0.16 3.74
N ALA A 206 17.69 1.45 3.92
CA ALA A 206 19.03 1.99 3.78
C ALA A 206 19.95 1.48 4.88
N HIS A 207 19.50 1.59 6.12
CA HIS A 207 20.17 1.03 7.27
C HIS A 207 20.39 -0.48 7.14
N PHE A 208 19.40 -1.20 6.60
CA PHE A 208 19.54 -2.63 6.33
C PHE A 208 20.68 -2.90 5.33
N LEU A 209 20.76 -2.13 4.25
CA LEU A 209 21.83 -2.28 3.25
C LEU A 209 23.22 -1.88 3.79
N MET A 210 23.30 -0.87 4.64
CA MET A 210 24.54 -0.48 5.33
C MET A 210 25.08 -1.59 6.22
N VAL A 211 24.22 -2.25 7.00
CA VAL A 211 24.61 -3.39 7.84
C VAL A 211 24.90 -4.62 6.97
N ALA A 212 24.08 -4.86 5.96
CA ALA A 212 24.24 -5.99 5.04
C ALA A 212 25.59 -5.95 4.31
N SER A 213 26.05 -4.76 3.91
CA SER A 213 27.34 -4.52 3.26
C SER A 213 28.52 -4.62 4.21
N ARG A 214 28.28 -4.73 5.53
CA ARG A 214 29.28 -4.73 6.60
C ARG A 214 30.09 -3.43 6.70
N GLN A 215 29.62 -2.37 6.07
CA GLN A 215 30.23 -1.04 6.18
C GLN A 215 29.76 -0.29 7.43
N VAL A 216 28.62 -0.72 8.03
CA VAL A 216 28.10 -0.18 9.29
C VAL A 216 27.82 -1.33 10.27
N PRO A 217 28.15 -1.19 11.58
CA PRO A 217 27.94 -2.26 12.56
C PRO A 217 26.46 -2.63 12.75
N ALA A 218 26.17 -3.92 12.92
CA ALA A 218 24.81 -4.40 13.20
C ALA A 218 24.24 -3.89 14.53
N THR A 219 25.09 -3.48 15.48
CA THR A 219 24.71 -2.88 16.76
C THR A 219 23.97 -1.55 16.61
N THR A 220 24.11 -0.89 15.47
CA THR A 220 23.38 0.35 15.17
C THR A 220 21.91 0.09 14.88
N TRP A 221 21.54 -1.15 14.53
CA TRP A 221 20.15 -1.50 14.18
C TRP A 221 19.22 -1.30 15.38
N PRO A 222 18.13 -0.53 15.22
CA PRO A 222 17.33 -0.11 16.36
C PRO A 222 16.48 -1.27 16.91
N ASP A 223 16.25 -1.25 18.22
CA ASP A 223 15.47 -2.29 18.90
C ASP A 223 14.02 -2.29 18.41
N ALA A 224 13.54 -3.47 18.04
CA ALA A 224 12.15 -3.71 17.66
C ALA A 224 11.11 -3.32 18.73
N ARG A 225 11.49 -3.28 20.01
CA ARG A 225 10.61 -2.88 21.12
C ARG A 225 10.20 -1.41 21.07
N ASP A 226 10.95 -0.57 20.35
CA ASP A 226 10.67 0.86 20.22
C ASP A 226 9.66 1.19 19.11
N LEU A 227 9.21 0.18 18.36
CA LEU A 227 8.19 0.35 17.32
C LEU A 227 6.84 0.78 17.92
N LYS A 228 6.54 2.07 17.82
CA LYS A 228 5.22 2.64 18.12
C LYS A 228 4.54 3.06 16.83
N SER A 229 3.31 2.59 16.60
CA SER A 229 2.50 3.13 15.50
C SER A 229 1.86 4.45 15.93
N GLY A 230 2.30 5.56 15.34
CA GLY A 230 1.55 6.82 15.42
C GLY A 230 0.25 6.77 14.60
N PRO A 231 -0.69 7.71 14.80
CA PRO A 231 -1.91 7.77 14.01
C PRO A 231 -1.58 8.02 12.53
N LEU A 232 -2.27 7.28 11.63
CA LEU A 232 -2.28 7.51 10.17
C LEU A 232 -0.92 7.52 9.46
N ARG A 233 0.00 6.64 9.86
CA ARG A 233 1.26 6.46 9.14
C ARG A 233 1.05 5.80 7.76
N PRO A 234 1.86 6.19 6.74
CA PRO A 234 1.84 5.51 5.45
C PRO A 234 2.48 4.12 5.58
N ILE A 235 1.91 3.15 4.88
CA ILE A 235 2.47 1.80 4.83
C ILE A 235 3.62 1.83 3.81
N ARG A 236 4.87 1.99 4.28
CA ARG A 236 6.08 2.10 3.43
C ARG A 236 7.10 0.99 3.71
N GLY A 237 8.04 0.81 2.77
CA GLY A 237 9.26 0.00 2.97
C GLY A 237 9.04 -1.51 3.12
N SER A 238 7.90 -2.07 2.68
CA SER A 238 7.62 -3.53 2.71
C SER A 238 7.80 -4.22 1.37
N LEU A 239 8.24 -3.52 0.32
CA LEU A 239 8.31 -4.10 -1.02
C LEU A 239 9.47 -5.10 -1.17
N PHE A 240 10.66 -4.76 -0.68
CA PHE A 240 11.86 -5.60 -0.81
C PHE A 240 12.08 -6.53 0.40
N LEU A 241 11.89 -6.03 1.62
CA LEU A 241 11.95 -6.83 2.84
C LEU A 241 10.57 -7.43 3.14
N ASP A 242 10.48 -8.76 3.24
CA ASP A 242 9.26 -9.47 3.66
C ASP A 242 8.91 -9.03 5.09
N PRO A 243 7.80 -8.29 5.29
CA PRO A 243 7.49 -7.77 6.59
C PRO A 243 6.86 -8.85 7.50
N ARG A 244 6.34 -9.95 6.97
CA ARG A 244 5.51 -10.86 7.77
C ARG A 244 6.31 -11.62 8.82
N GLY A 245 5.72 -11.72 10.00
CA GLY A 245 6.35 -12.33 11.16
C GLY A 245 7.58 -11.56 11.64
N THR A 246 7.65 -10.26 11.34
CA THR A 246 8.68 -9.36 11.86
C THR A 246 8.03 -8.29 12.74
N PRO A 247 8.78 -7.65 13.65
CA PRO A 247 8.26 -6.49 14.38
C PRO A 247 7.78 -5.37 13.46
N ALA A 248 8.49 -5.12 12.35
CA ALA A 248 8.06 -4.15 11.34
C ALA A 248 6.77 -4.55 10.63
N GLY A 249 6.52 -5.85 10.42
CA GLY A 249 5.25 -6.33 9.90
C GLY A 249 4.09 -6.09 10.84
N ARG A 250 4.31 -6.32 12.14
CA ARG A 250 3.32 -6.01 13.17
C ARG A 250 2.97 -4.52 13.21
N GLU A 251 3.96 -3.65 13.10
CA GLU A 251 3.76 -2.20 13.01
C GLU A 251 2.98 -1.82 11.75
N LYS A 252 3.35 -2.36 10.57
CA LYS A 252 2.64 -2.09 9.31
C LYS A 252 1.22 -2.61 9.31
N ALA A 253 0.97 -3.77 9.91
CA ALA A 253 -0.38 -4.28 10.11
C ALA A 253 -1.19 -3.34 11.01
N LEU A 254 -0.59 -2.81 12.07
CA LEU A 254 -1.25 -1.83 12.92
C LEU A 254 -1.48 -0.50 12.19
N ALA A 255 -0.52 0.00 11.40
CA ALA A 255 -0.67 1.21 10.60
C ALA A 255 -1.82 1.07 9.57
N ALA A 256 -1.87 -0.05 8.85
CA ALA A 256 -2.98 -0.37 7.95
C ALA A 256 -4.32 -0.44 8.68
N TRP A 257 -4.35 -1.07 9.87
CA TRP A 257 -5.53 -1.11 10.71
C TRP A 257 -6.01 0.28 11.09
N ARG A 258 -5.11 1.16 11.53
CA ARG A 258 -5.44 2.54 11.90
C ARG A 258 -5.98 3.34 10.71
N GLN A 259 -5.49 3.11 9.50
CA GLN A 259 -6.09 3.72 8.31
C GLN A 259 -7.52 3.20 8.06
N ILE A 260 -7.75 1.90 8.16
CA ILE A 260 -9.09 1.30 7.99
C ILE A 260 -10.07 1.82 9.06
N GLU A 261 -9.64 1.92 10.32
CA GLU A 261 -10.42 2.49 11.42
C GLU A 261 -10.69 3.97 11.21
N HIS A 262 -9.69 4.74 10.79
CA HIS A 262 -9.87 6.16 10.51
C HIS A 262 -10.89 6.40 9.41
N ALA A 263 -10.81 5.63 8.31
CA ALA A 263 -11.78 5.70 7.23
C ALA A 263 -13.21 5.49 7.74
N LEU A 264 -13.40 4.48 8.60
CA LEU A 264 -14.69 4.24 9.23
C LEU A 264 -15.14 5.41 10.11
N ASN A 265 -14.24 5.95 10.94
CA ASN A 265 -14.56 7.03 11.87
C ASN A 265 -14.92 8.36 11.20
N ILE A 266 -14.37 8.64 10.01
CA ILE A 266 -14.68 9.87 9.26
C ILE A 266 -15.71 9.65 8.15
N GLY A 267 -16.28 8.45 8.05
CA GLY A 267 -17.19 8.06 6.98
C GLY A 267 -16.57 8.09 5.58
N ALA A 268 -15.25 7.91 5.47
CA ALA A 268 -14.59 7.77 4.17
C ALA A 268 -14.86 6.37 3.60
N PRO A 269 -15.23 6.29 2.32
CA PRO A 269 -15.55 5.02 1.65
C PRO A 269 -14.29 4.19 1.37
N VAL A 270 -13.14 4.86 1.31
CA VAL A 270 -11.85 4.36 0.88
C VAL A 270 -10.77 4.78 1.86
N TRP A 271 -9.64 4.09 1.81
CA TRP A 271 -8.44 4.36 2.60
C TRP A 271 -7.18 4.17 1.76
N GLY A 272 -6.04 4.57 2.30
CA GLY A 272 -4.75 4.54 1.59
C GLY A 272 -4.06 5.89 1.62
N TRP A 273 -4.04 6.55 2.77
CA TRP A 273 -3.39 7.84 2.93
C TRP A 273 -1.88 7.68 2.88
N ALA A 274 -1.25 8.41 1.96
CA ALA A 274 0.17 8.67 1.97
C ALA A 274 0.38 10.06 2.58
N LEU A 275 1.20 10.17 3.63
CA LEU A 275 1.81 11.45 3.99
C LEU A 275 2.89 11.75 2.92
N GLU A 276 2.46 12.18 1.74
CA GLU A 276 3.34 12.79 0.74
C GLU A 276 3.34 14.30 1.02
N ALA A 277 4.53 14.81 1.37
CA ALA A 277 4.88 16.19 1.72
C ALA A 277 4.34 16.76 3.06
N ASN A 278 5.28 17.02 3.99
CA ASN A 278 5.32 18.15 4.95
C ASN A 278 4.00 18.80 5.41
N LEU A 279 3.00 18.02 5.80
CA LEU A 279 1.82 18.53 6.47
C LEU A 279 1.99 18.35 7.98
N SER A 280 1.86 19.47 8.69
CA SER A 280 1.83 19.50 10.16
C SER A 280 0.84 18.46 10.70
N ALA A 281 1.22 17.75 11.77
CA ALA A 281 0.35 16.81 12.48
C ALA A 281 -0.99 17.44 12.92
N ALA A 282 -1.05 18.77 13.03
CA ALA A 282 -2.28 19.52 13.32
C ALA A 282 -3.30 19.55 12.16
N LEU A 283 -2.88 19.23 10.92
CA LEU A 283 -3.73 19.20 9.72
C LEU A 283 -4.12 17.77 9.28
N SER A 284 -3.64 16.74 9.99
CA SER A 284 -3.80 15.33 9.62
C SER A 284 -5.23 14.72 9.67
N PRO A 285 -6.26 15.24 10.38
CA PRO A 285 -7.54 14.53 10.46
C PRO A 285 -8.47 14.66 9.23
N THR A 286 -8.14 15.47 8.23
CA THR A 286 -9.07 15.85 7.15
C THR A 286 -8.55 15.59 5.72
N PHE A 287 -7.48 14.82 5.55
CA PHE A 287 -6.91 14.61 4.22
C PHE A 287 -7.86 13.79 3.35
N ALA A 288 -8.33 14.42 2.27
CA ALA A 288 -9.30 13.80 1.37
C ALA A 288 -8.63 12.95 0.28
N VAL A 289 -7.30 13.03 0.14
CA VAL A 289 -6.56 12.34 -0.93
C VAL A 289 -6.07 10.98 -0.44
N VAL A 290 -6.40 9.92 -1.18
CA VAL A 290 -5.90 8.55 -0.97
C VAL A 290 -5.20 8.03 -2.23
N HIS A 291 -4.30 7.08 -2.04
CA HIS A 291 -3.50 6.47 -3.08
C HIS A 291 -3.71 4.95 -3.09
N PRO A 292 -4.15 4.35 -4.23
CA PRO A 292 -4.38 2.91 -4.32
C PRO A 292 -3.16 2.05 -3.92
N TYR A 293 -1.95 2.49 -4.29
CA TYR A 293 -0.69 1.77 -3.99
C TYR A 293 -0.43 1.63 -2.48
N VAL A 294 -0.92 2.56 -1.64
CA VAL A 294 -0.75 2.49 -0.18
C VAL A 294 -1.56 1.32 0.37
N SER A 295 -2.83 1.21 -0.03
CA SER A 295 -3.66 0.08 0.38
C SER A 295 -3.14 -1.26 -0.14
N ALA A 296 -2.58 -1.28 -1.37
CA ALA A 296 -1.97 -2.49 -1.94
C ALA A 296 -0.84 -3.06 -1.06
N GLN A 297 -0.04 -2.21 -0.41
CA GLN A 297 1.03 -2.66 0.48
C GLN A 297 0.53 -3.37 1.76
N ALA A 298 -0.77 -3.31 2.06
CA ALA A 298 -1.40 -4.03 3.16
C ALA A 298 -1.92 -5.43 2.79
N LEU A 299 -1.87 -5.83 1.50
CA LEU A 299 -2.26 -7.16 1.03
C LEU A 299 -1.72 -8.32 1.89
N PRO A 300 -0.48 -8.28 2.43
CA PRO A 300 0.07 -9.36 3.24
C PRO A 300 -0.66 -9.57 4.59
N PHE A 301 -1.44 -8.57 5.03
CA PHE A 301 -2.09 -8.53 6.33
C PHE A 301 -3.62 -8.53 6.23
N PHE A 302 -4.17 -7.75 5.28
CA PHE A 302 -5.61 -7.50 5.14
C PHE A 302 -6.09 -7.60 3.68
N PRO A 303 -5.90 -8.73 2.98
CA PRO A 303 -6.15 -8.81 1.55
C PRO A 303 -7.62 -8.60 1.17
N ARG A 304 -8.57 -9.00 2.02
CA ARG A 304 -10.01 -8.76 1.79
C ARG A 304 -10.37 -7.29 1.97
N GLU A 305 -9.83 -6.62 2.99
CA GLU A 305 -10.04 -5.19 3.20
C GLU A 305 -9.42 -4.36 2.07
N VAL A 306 -8.29 -4.80 1.50
CA VAL A 306 -7.71 -4.18 0.30
C VAL A 306 -8.59 -4.39 -0.93
N LEU A 307 -9.06 -5.62 -1.19
CA LEU A 307 -9.93 -5.86 -2.34
C LEU A 307 -11.24 -5.08 -2.29
N ARG A 308 -11.85 -4.98 -1.11
CA ARG A 308 -13.03 -4.14 -0.90
C ARG A 308 -12.72 -2.66 -1.10
N ASN A 309 -11.54 -2.20 -0.67
CA ASN A 309 -11.09 -0.84 -0.97
C ASN A 309 -10.97 -0.63 -2.49
N PHE A 310 -10.41 -1.60 -3.22
CA PHE A 310 -10.32 -1.57 -4.67
C PHE A 310 -11.69 -1.59 -5.35
N ASP A 311 -12.66 -2.37 -4.86
CA ASP A 311 -14.06 -2.35 -5.35
C ASP A 311 -14.66 -0.96 -5.25
N VAL A 312 -14.45 -0.29 -4.11
CA VAL A 312 -15.00 1.05 -3.88
C VAL A 312 -14.25 2.09 -4.72
N LEU A 313 -12.92 2.02 -4.78
CA LEU A 313 -12.10 2.88 -5.65
C LEU A 313 -12.53 2.77 -7.12
N GLU A 314 -12.80 1.56 -7.60
CA GLU A 314 -13.34 1.31 -8.95
C GLU A 314 -14.72 1.96 -9.14
N LYS A 315 -15.65 1.76 -8.20
CA LYS A 315 -16.99 2.36 -8.27
C LYS A 315 -16.99 3.88 -8.30
N ILE A 316 -16.01 4.51 -7.67
CA ILE A 316 -15.85 5.97 -7.68
C ILE A 316 -15.01 6.48 -8.85
N GLY A 317 -14.66 5.62 -9.81
CA GLY A 317 -14.00 6.00 -11.06
C GLY A 317 -12.47 6.06 -11.01
N ALA A 318 -11.84 5.50 -9.97
CA ALA A 318 -10.37 5.52 -9.85
C ALA A 318 -9.65 4.60 -10.86
N LEU A 319 -10.39 3.81 -11.64
CA LEU A 319 -9.88 3.04 -12.77
C LEU A 319 -10.05 3.81 -14.08
N ASP A 320 -8.99 3.85 -14.88
CA ASP A 320 -8.96 4.51 -16.19
C ASP A 320 -8.53 3.51 -17.26
N PRO A 321 -9.10 3.56 -18.48
CA PRO A 321 -8.64 2.77 -19.60
C PRO A 321 -7.14 2.98 -19.88
N ILE A 322 -6.46 1.92 -20.28
CA ILE A 322 -5.06 2.01 -20.68
C ILE A 322 -5.00 2.55 -22.11
N GLU A 323 -4.34 3.70 -22.29
CA GLU A 323 -4.16 4.32 -23.60
C GLU A 323 -3.44 3.36 -24.57
N GLY A 324 -4.01 3.23 -25.78
CA GLY A 324 -3.51 2.32 -26.82
C GLY A 324 -3.65 0.83 -26.47
N ASP A 325 -4.65 0.43 -25.68
CA ASP A 325 -5.11 -0.96 -25.58
C ASP A 325 -6.42 -1.11 -26.36
N ASP A 326 -6.36 -1.82 -27.50
CA ASP A 326 -7.48 -2.00 -28.44
C ASP A 326 -8.66 -2.76 -27.84
N THR A 327 -8.45 -3.46 -26.72
CA THR A 327 -9.50 -4.22 -26.05
C THR A 327 -10.50 -3.35 -25.29
N LYS A 328 -10.22 -2.04 -25.10
CA LYS A 328 -11.02 -1.04 -24.33
C LYS A 328 -11.50 -1.49 -22.94
N THR A 329 -11.01 -2.62 -22.43
CA THR A 329 -11.46 -3.28 -21.19
C THR A 329 -10.35 -3.35 -20.15
N ALA A 330 -9.09 -3.10 -20.54
CA ALA A 330 -7.99 -3.03 -19.61
C ALA A 330 -7.95 -1.65 -18.94
N CYS A 331 -8.26 -1.62 -17.65
CA CYS A 331 -8.17 -0.41 -16.84
C CYS A 331 -7.12 -0.56 -15.74
N ARG A 332 -6.45 0.55 -15.41
CA ARG A 332 -5.48 0.65 -14.31
C ARG A 332 -5.90 1.73 -13.32
N PHE A 333 -5.40 1.63 -12.08
CA PHE A 333 -5.67 2.64 -11.06
C PHE A 333 -4.92 3.94 -11.34
N ARG A 334 -5.61 5.07 -11.19
CA ARG A 334 -5.01 6.41 -11.10
C ARG A 334 -4.11 6.51 -9.85
N ASN A 335 -3.18 7.47 -9.86
CA ASN A 335 -2.23 7.65 -8.75
C ASN A 335 -2.92 7.97 -7.42
N ASN A 336 -3.88 8.89 -7.47
CA ASN A 336 -4.59 9.36 -6.30
C ASN A 336 -6.00 9.84 -6.65
N ILE A 337 -6.83 9.88 -5.62
CA ILE A 337 -8.20 10.37 -5.67
C ILE A 337 -8.50 11.16 -4.40
N ASN A 338 -9.14 12.31 -4.58
CA ASN A 338 -9.80 13.03 -3.52
C ASN A 338 -11.19 12.41 -3.31
N TRP A 339 -11.35 11.57 -2.28
CA TRP A 339 -12.61 10.86 -2.03
C TRP A 339 -13.77 11.79 -1.62
N ARG A 340 -13.48 13.06 -1.31
CA ARG A 340 -14.51 14.09 -1.08
C ARG A 340 -14.93 14.77 -2.38
N THR A 341 -13.99 15.23 -3.20
CA THR A 341 -14.35 16.01 -4.40
C THR A 341 -14.59 15.14 -5.63
N GLY A 342 -14.13 13.88 -5.61
CA GLY A 342 -14.07 13.03 -6.81
C GLY A 342 -12.93 13.41 -7.75
N GLU A 343 -12.16 14.46 -7.45
CA GLU A 343 -11.00 14.85 -8.26
C GLU A 343 -9.94 13.75 -8.23
N MET A 344 -9.36 13.47 -9.39
CA MET A 344 -8.36 12.42 -9.55
C MET A 344 -7.13 12.95 -10.27
N ALA A 345 -6.00 12.29 -10.06
CA ALA A 345 -4.81 12.57 -10.84
C ALA A 345 -5.07 12.35 -12.34
N GLY A 346 -4.82 13.40 -13.13
CA GLY A 346 -4.77 13.34 -14.60
C GLY A 346 -3.47 12.75 -15.15
N TYR A 347 -2.66 12.11 -14.29
CA TYR A 347 -1.35 11.57 -14.64
C TYR A 347 -1.05 10.29 -13.86
N TYR A 348 -0.06 9.54 -14.36
CA TYR A 348 0.45 8.32 -13.74
C TYR A 348 1.90 8.49 -13.35
N SER A 349 2.27 8.07 -12.14
CA SER A 349 3.64 8.07 -11.62
C SER A 349 4.18 6.66 -11.74
N THR A 350 5.37 6.51 -12.32
CA THR A 350 6.01 5.20 -12.44
C THR A 350 6.23 4.60 -11.06
N GLU A 351 6.63 5.41 -10.07
CA GLU A 351 6.80 4.95 -8.69
C GLU A 351 5.50 4.37 -8.14
N HIS A 352 4.37 5.09 -8.22
CA HIS A 352 3.09 4.61 -7.69
C HIS A 352 2.62 3.32 -8.40
N GLN A 353 2.74 3.28 -9.73
CA GLN A 353 2.35 2.11 -10.53
C GLN A 353 3.24 0.89 -10.25
N ALA A 354 4.56 1.09 -10.12
CA ALA A 354 5.50 0.02 -9.77
C ALA A 354 5.25 -0.51 -8.35
N ARG A 355 5.01 0.36 -7.36
CA ARG A 355 4.66 -0.06 -5.99
C ARG A 355 3.38 -0.89 -5.98
N LEU A 356 2.36 -0.47 -6.72
CA LEU A 356 1.09 -1.17 -6.86
C LEU A 356 1.27 -2.56 -7.51
N PHE A 357 1.98 -2.63 -8.65
CA PHE A 357 2.31 -3.87 -9.35
C PHE A 357 3.08 -4.85 -8.45
N LEU A 358 4.19 -4.39 -7.85
CA LEU A 358 5.06 -5.22 -7.03
C LEU A 358 4.38 -5.70 -5.74
N ALA A 359 3.51 -4.89 -5.13
CA ALA A 359 2.74 -5.30 -3.96
C ALA A 359 1.76 -6.44 -4.30
N MET A 360 1.04 -6.33 -5.42
CA MET A 360 0.15 -7.40 -5.91
C MET A 360 0.93 -8.66 -6.28
N ALA A 361 2.07 -8.51 -6.97
CA ALA A 361 2.91 -9.64 -7.34
C ALA A 361 3.47 -10.37 -6.11
N ASN A 362 3.94 -9.65 -5.09
CA ASN A 362 4.39 -10.28 -3.85
C ASN A 362 3.30 -11.11 -3.18
N TYR A 363 2.07 -10.62 -3.22
CA TYR A 363 0.93 -11.30 -2.63
C TYR A 363 0.48 -12.53 -3.45
N LEU A 364 0.28 -12.37 -4.75
CA LEU A 364 -0.22 -13.41 -5.65
C LEU A 364 0.83 -14.50 -5.94
N GLU A 365 2.07 -14.10 -6.18
CA GLU A 365 3.06 -14.93 -6.87
C GLU A 365 4.09 -15.53 -5.93
N ARG A 366 3.55 -16.15 -4.87
CA ARG A 366 4.34 -16.84 -3.84
C ARG A 366 5.51 -15.98 -3.37
N ARG A 367 5.32 -14.67 -3.11
CA ARG A 367 6.38 -13.80 -2.58
C ARG A 367 7.51 -13.55 -3.58
N VAL A 368 7.18 -13.36 -4.86
CA VAL A 368 8.17 -13.34 -5.95
C VAL A 368 9.29 -12.33 -5.71
N LEU A 369 8.97 -11.06 -5.47
CA LEU A 369 9.98 -10.02 -5.26
C LEU A 369 10.75 -10.26 -3.95
N TRP A 370 10.06 -10.58 -2.85
CA TRP A 370 10.73 -10.87 -1.58
C TRP A 370 11.70 -12.04 -1.68
N ARG A 371 11.32 -13.15 -2.33
CA ARG A 371 12.21 -14.30 -2.50
C ARG A 371 13.40 -13.97 -3.37
N THR A 372 13.20 -13.23 -4.46
CA THR A 372 14.29 -12.80 -5.33
C THR A 372 15.25 -11.88 -4.58
N PHE A 373 14.74 -10.85 -3.88
CA PHE A 373 15.59 -9.96 -3.08
C PHE A 373 16.34 -10.71 -1.97
N GLN A 374 15.67 -11.58 -1.22
CA GLN A 374 16.28 -12.36 -0.13
C GLN A 374 17.28 -13.41 -0.60
N ALA A 375 17.19 -13.85 -1.85
CA ALA A 375 18.14 -14.77 -2.45
C ALA A 375 19.47 -14.08 -2.80
N ASP A 376 19.51 -12.75 -2.88
CA ASP A 376 20.74 -11.98 -3.11
C ASP A 376 21.74 -12.14 -1.95
N SER A 377 23.05 -12.21 -2.27
CA SER A 377 24.11 -12.42 -1.27
C SER A 377 24.19 -11.32 -0.20
N LEU A 378 23.94 -10.07 -0.59
CA LEU A 378 23.91 -8.92 0.31
C LEU A 378 22.71 -9.02 1.24
N ALA A 379 21.51 -9.32 0.72
CA ALA A 379 20.33 -9.53 1.56
C ALA A 379 20.53 -10.68 2.56
N ARG A 380 21.11 -11.82 2.12
CA ARG A 380 21.43 -12.93 3.03
C ARG A 380 22.41 -12.52 4.13
N SER A 381 23.39 -11.66 3.81
CA SER A 381 24.31 -11.09 4.80
C SER A 381 23.56 -10.27 5.85
N GLY A 382 22.69 -9.35 5.43
CA GLY A 382 21.88 -8.53 6.34
C GLY A 382 20.95 -9.39 7.20
N LEU A 383 20.25 -10.36 6.62
CA LEU A 383 19.31 -11.22 7.34
C LEU A 383 19.99 -12.15 8.36
N ARG A 384 21.25 -12.54 8.14
CA ARG A 384 22.03 -13.29 9.14
C ARG A 384 22.39 -12.43 10.35
N GLN A 385 22.72 -11.16 10.12
CA GLN A 385 23.09 -10.21 11.17
C GLN A 385 21.87 -9.67 11.92
N LEU A 386 20.74 -9.49 11.23
CA LEU A 386 19.54 -8.82 11.74
C LEU A 386 18.39 -9.82 11.86
N ALA A 387 18.34 -10.55 12.98
CA ALA A 387 17.33 -11.58 13.22
C ALA A 387 15.88 -11.06 13.18
N ASP A 388 15.67 -9.77 13.48
CA ASP A 388 14.36 -9.13 13.46
C ASP A 388 13.80 -8.89 12.06
N CYS A 389 14.65 -8.90 11.03
CA CYS A 389 14.22 -8.87 9.64
C CYS A 389 13.82 -10.26 9.11
N ARG A 390 13.92 -11.32 9.92
CA ARG A 390 13.52 -12.68 9.53
C ARG A 390 12.19 -13.08 10.18
N GLY A 391 11.20 -13.30 9.33
CA GLY A 391 9.96 -13.97 9.71
C GLY A 391 10.14 -15.48 9.86
N THR A 392 9.64 -16.06 10.94
CA THR A 392 9.48 -17.52 11.10
C THR A 392 7.99 -17.89 11.03
N GLU A 393 7.66 -19.15 10.77
CA GLU A 393 6.25 -19.57 10.73
C GLU A 393 5.54 -19.38 12.09
N TYR A 394 6.28 -19.58 13.18
CA TYR A 394 5.82 -19.23 14.52
C TYR A 394 5.52 -17.73 14.65
N LYS A 395 6.46 -16.85 14.28
CA LYS A 395 6.24 -15.39 14.35
C LYS A 395 5.10 -14.93 13.44
N ARG A 396 4.94 -15.53 12.25
CA ARG A 396 3.80 -15.28 11.34
C ARG A 396 2.47 -15.73 11.96
N THR A 397 2.47 -16.85 12.67
CA THR A 397 1.29 -17.31 13.42
C THR A 397 0.92 -16.33 14.54
N MET A 398 1.90 -15.82 15.27
CA MET A 398 1.68 -14.80 16.29
C MET A 398 1.21 -13.47 15.70
N GLU A 399 1.75 -13.05 14.55
CA GLU A 399 1.26 -11.90 13.80
C GLU A 399 -0.20 -12.08 13.39
N ARG A 400 -0.59 -13.24 12.84
CA ARG A 400 -2.00 -13.56 12.56
C ARG A 400 -2.89 -13.45 13.81
N LYS A 401 -2.45 -13.97 14.95
CA LYS A 401 -3.20 -13.82 16.22
C LYS A 401 -3.34 -12.36 16.63
N PHE A 402 -2.26 -11.58 16.49
CA PHE A 402 -2.28 -10.14 16.75
C PHE A 402 -3.28 -9.41 15.84
N ILE A 403 -3.23 -9.65 14.53
CA ILE A 403 -4.14 -9.00 13.57
C ILE A 403 -5.60 -9.39 13.88
N ARG A 404 -5.89 -10.63 14.29
CA ARG A 404 -7.24 -11.04 14.74
C ARG A 404 -7.69 -10.24 15.96
N ALA A 405 -6.78 -9.97 16.89
CA ALA A 405 -7.07 -9.21 18.10
C ALA A 405 -7.32 -7.70 17.85
N LEU A 406 -6.99 -7.16 16.67
CA LEU A 406 -7.30 -5.76 16.31
C LEU A 406 -8.80 -5.49 16.10
N SER A 407 -9.65 -6.52 16.16
CA SER A 407 -11.11 -6.48 16.00
C SER A 407 -11.81 -5.38 16.83
N ARG A 408 -12.72 -4.61 16.20
CA ARG A 408 -13.67 -3.74 16.92
C ARG A 408 -14.95 -4.50 17.23
N LYS A 409 -15.47 -4.36 18.46
CA LYS A 409 -16.71 -5.02 18.93
C LYS A 409 -18.00 -4.30 18.53
N MET A 410 -17.90 -3.17 17.84
CA MET A 410 -19.04 -2.35 17.42
C MET A 410 -18.91 -2.02 15.93
N PRO A 411 -20.03 -1.94 15.19
CA PRO A 411 -20.00 -1.47 13.82
C PRO A 411 -19.77 0.04 13.78
N GLY A 412 -19.35 0.55 12.63
CA GLY A 412 -19.47 1.97 12.32
C GLY A 412 -20.49 2.16 11.22
N THR A 413 -21.22 3.27 11.28
CA THR A 413 -22.17 3.67 10.24
C THR A 413 -21.72 4.97 9.58
N PHE A 414 -22.03 5.12 8.28
CA PHE A 414 -21.64 6.29 7.51
C PHE A 414 -22.57 6.53 6.32
N TRP A 415 -22.72 7.80 5.95
CA TRP A 415 -23.45 8.21 4.74
C TRP A 415 -22.53 8.24 3.51
N TRP A 416 -23.03 7.71 2.40
CA TRP A 416 -22.42 7.72 1.09
C TRP A 416 -23.30 8.48 0.09
N PHE A 417 -22.73 9.23 -0.84
CA PHE A 417 -23.50 9.97 -1.85
C PHE A 417 -23.08 9.50 -3.25
N GLU A 418 -24.02 9.17 -4.12
CA GLU A 418 -23.75 8.66 -5.48
C GLU A 418 -23.55 9.77 -6.53
N THR A 419 -23.31 11.01 -6.12
CA THR A 419 -23.04 12.11 -7.06
C THR A 419 -21.53 12.32 -7.24
N GLY A 420 -21.10 12.53 -8.49
CA GLY A 420 -19.70 12.90 -8.83
C GLY A 420 -19.25 14.26 -8.29
N SER A 421 -20.11 14.97 -7.56
CA SER A 421 -19.84 16.22 -6.84
C SER A 421 -20.52 16.15 -5.48
N LEU A 422 -19.75 16.29 -4.38
CA LEU A 422 -20.28 16.51 -3.02
C LEU A 422 -20.86 17.92 -2.81
N THR A 423 -20.81 18.79 -3.83
CA THR A 423 -21.58 20.03 -3.89
C THR A 423 -22.66 19.86 -4.96
N PRO A 424 -23.77 19.18 -4.63
CA PRO A 424 -24.92 19.09 -5.53
C PRO A 424 -25.39 20.49 -5.92
N MET A 425 -25.74 20.65 -7.20
CA MET A 425 -26.40 21.83 -7.70
C MET A 425 -27.90 21.77 -7.36
N ALA A 426 -28.53 22.92 -7.16
CA ALA A 426 -29.96 22.98 -6.98
C ALA A 426 -30.66 22.48 -8.26
N GLY A 427 -31.41 21.38 -8.16
CA GLY A 427 -32.01 20.69 -9.31
C GLY A 427 -31.54 19.25 -9.48
N ASP A 428 -30.36 18.90 -8.95
CA ASP A 428 -29.81 17.55 -9.02
C ASP A 428 -30.64 16.54 -8.20
N LEU A 429 -30.71 15.30 -8.66
CA LEU A 429 -31.22 14.20 -7.86
C LEU A 429 -30.05 13.68 -7.00
N LEU A 430 -30.01 14.06 -5.71
CA LEU A 430 -28.96 13.60 -4.81
C LEU A 430 -29.38 12.29 -4.16
N GLN A 431 -28.70 11.20 -4.50
CA GLN A 431 -28.90 9.89 -3.86
C GLN A 431 -27.91 9.74 -2.71
N ALA A 432 -28.43 9.52 -1.51
CA ALA A 432 -27.64 9.23 -0.32
C ALA A 432 -27.95 7.81 0.18
N SER A 433 -26.90 7.04 0.48
CA SER A 433 -27.00 5.69 1.03
C SER A 433 -26.40 5.64 2.42
N LEU A 434 -27.11 5.04 3.37
CA LEU A 434 -26.59 4.76 4.70
C LEU A 434 -25.96 3.37 4.71
N TRP A 435 -24.73 3.27 5.18
CA TRP A 435 -23.97 2.03 5.24
C TRP A 435 -23.58 1.70 6.67
N ALA A 436 -23.58 0.41 6.99
CA ALA A 436 -22.97 -0.13 8.20
C ALA A 436 -21.79 -1.02 7.85
N LYS A 437 -20.71 -0.93 8.62
CA LYS A 437 -19.49 -1.69 8.41
C LYS A 437 -18.95 -2.26 9.72
N SER A 438 -18.71 -3.56 9.70
CA SER A 438 -18.09 -4.31 10.78
C SER A 438 -16.59 -4.35 10.55
N LEU A 439 -15.83 -4.06 11.61
CA LEU A 439 -14.41 -4.39 11.71
C LEU A 439 -14.20 -5.56 12.68
N CYS A 440 -15.28 -6.26 13.04
CA CYS A 440 -15.27 -7.38 13.97
C CYS A 440 -14.84 -8.67 13.28
N ALA A 441 -14.04 -9.49 13.98
CA ALA A 441 -13.74 -10.87 13.58
C ALA A 441 -14.92 -11.83 13.83
N GLU A 442 -15.91 -11.40 14.61
CA GLU A 442 -17.13 -12.14 14.95
C GLU A 442 -18.36 -11.46 14.35
N PRO A 443 -19.48 -12.19 14.15
CA PRO A 443 -20.74 -11.59 13.74
C PRO A 443 -21.19 -10.53 14.76
N LEU A 444 -21.79 -9.46 14.25
CA LEU A 444 -22.41 -8.39 15.03
C LEU A 444 -23.91 -8.50 14.87
N GLU A 445 -24.63 -8.66 15.98
CA GLU A 445 -26.08 -8.89 15.99
C GLU A 445 -26.82 -7.83 16.81
N ARG A 446 -28.11 -7.67 16.51
CA ARG A 446 -29.05 -6.80 17.25
C ARG A 446 -28.70 -5.32 17.22
N TYR A 447 -28.24 -4.84 16.06
CA TYR A 447 -28.02 -3.42 15.84
C TYR A 447 -29.21 -2.81 15.11
N THR A 448 -29.47 -1.55 15.43
CA THR A 448 -30.50 -0.74 14.79
C THR A 448 -29.92 0.62 14.49
N GLU A 449 -30.11 1.12 13.28
CA GLU A 449 -29.72 2.48 12.89
C GLU A 449 -30.99 3.31 12.70
N HIS A 450 -31.18 4.31 13.56
CA HIS A 450 -32.22 5.31 13.37
C HIS A 450 -31.61 6.50 12.63
N TRP A 451 -32.28 7.04 11.62
CA TRP A 451 -31.75 8.15 10.84
C TRP A 451 -32.80 9.20 10.53
N ARG A 452 -32.36 10.45 10.40
CA ARG A 452 -33.20 11.61 10.13
C ARG A 452 -32.53 12.54 9.13
N LEU A 453 -33.31 13.10 8.23
CA LEU A 453 -32.92 14.18 7.33
C LEU A 453 -33.68 15.43 7.75
N THR A 454 -32.98 16.46 8.18
CA THR A 454 -33.55 17.72 8.63
C THR A 454 -33.18 18.87 7.71
N ASP A 455 -34.08 19.84 7.56
CA ASP A 455 -33.75 21.12 6.93
C ASP A 455 -33.07 22.07 7.93
N ARG A 456 -32.65 23.26 7.47
CA ARG A 456 -32.01 24.27 8.31
C ARG A 456 -32.86 24.75 9.50
N ALA A 457 -34.19 24.62 9.41
CA ALA A 457 -35.10 24.98 10.50
C ALA A 457 -35.30 23.82 11.50
N GLY A 458 -34.61 22.69 11.30
CA GLY A 458 -34.78 21.48 12.11
C GLY A 458 -36.02 20.67 11.74
N ARG A 459 -36.69 20.98 10.62
CA ARG A 459 -37.87 20.23 10.18
C ARG A 459 -37.43 18.89 9.62
N VAL A 460 -38.02 17.80 10.12
CA VAL A 460 -37.78 16.46 9.60
C VAL A 460 -38.41 16.33 8.21
N MET A 461 -37.55 16.12 7.22
CA MET A 461 -37.92 15.92 5.81
C MET A 461 -38.13 14.45 5.49
N ALA A 462 -37.35 13.57 6.14
CA ALA A 462 -37.47 12.12 6.07
C ALA A 462 -36.83 11.50 7.31
N GLU A 463 -37.32 10.34 7.74
CA GLU A 463 -36.72 9.55 8.81
C GLU A 463 -36.98 8.07 8.59
N GLY A 464 -36.20 7.22 9.25
CA GLY A 464 -36.38 5.78 9.19
C GLY A 464 -35.53 5.04 10.22
N GLU A 465 -35.81 3.75 10.35
CA GLU A 465 -35.12 2.86 11.26
C GLU A 465 -34.82 1.54 10.57
N GLU A 466 -33.56 1.10 10.63
CA GLU A 466 -33.11 -0.14 9.99
C GLU A 466 -32.47 -1.08 11.02
N SER A 467 -33.08 -2.24 11.22
CA SER A 467 -32.48 -3.31 12.02
C SER A 467 -31.54 -4.16 11.18
N PHE A 468 -30.34 -4.42 11.68
CA PHE A 468 -29.33 -5.14 10.92
C PHE A 468 -28.44 -6.04 11.78
N LYS A 469 -27.83 -6.99 11.07
CA LYS A 469 -26.71 -7.80 11.53
C LYS A 469 -25.62 -7.73 10.48
N LEU A 470 -24.38 -7.86 10.92
CA LEU A 470 -23.21 -7.90 10.05
C LEU A 470 -22.44 -9.19 10.30
N ALA A 471 -22.17 -9.92 9.23
CA ALA A 471 -21.17 -10.96 9.25
C ALA A 471 -19.77 -10.36 9.59
N PRO A 472 -18.80 -11.19 10.01
CA PRO A 472 -17.44 -10.74 10.25
C PRO A 472 -16.90 -9.91 9.08
N ARG A 473 -16.45 -8.70 9.40
CA ARG A 473 -15.90 -7.74 8.44
C ARG A 473 -16.88 -7.26 7.36
N GLU A 474 -18.18 -7.51 7.44
CA GLU A 474 -19.12 -7.11 6.39
C GLU A 474 -19.26 -5.59 6.27
N ALA A 475 -19.50 -5.10 5.05
CA ALA A 475 -20.06 -3.77 4.80
C ALA A 475 -21.40 -3.98 4.08
N ARG A 476 -22.45 -3.34 4.59
CA ARG A 476 -23.83 -3.51 4.12
C ARG A 476 -24.49 -2.15 3.94
N LYS A 477 -25.14 -1.94 2.81
CA LYS A 477 -26.07 -0.82 2.61
C LYS A 477 -27.32 -1.09 3.46
N LEU A 478 -27.64 -0.17 4.36
CA LEU A 478 -28.82 -0.26 5.20
C LEU A 478 -30.03 0.31 4.47
N THR A 479 -29.92 1.57 4.02
CA THR A 479 -30.99 2.26 3.32
C THR A 479 -30.42 3.19 2.25
N GLU A 480 -31.31 3.63 1.38
CA GLU A 480 -31.04 4.59 0.33
C GLU A 480 -32.19 5.59 0.28
N ILE A 481 -31.83 6.87 0.25
CA ILE A 481 -32.78 7.97 0.22
C ILE A 481 -32.48 8.89 -0.94
N MET A 482 -33.55 9.36 -1.57
CA MET A 482 -33.49 10.38 -2.60
C MET A 482 -33.72 11.73 -1.95
N ILE A 483 -32.75 12.62 -2.08
CA ILE A 483 -32.77 13.97 -1.50
C ILE A 483 -33.23 14.92 -2.62
N PRO A 484 -34.48 15.43 -2.60
CA PRO A 484 -35.01 16.25 -3.67
C PRO A 484 -34.38 17.65 -3.61
N THR A 485 -33.46 17.97 -4.52
CA THR A 485 -32.80 19.28 -4.52
C THR A 485 -33.50 20.33 -5.39
N ALA A 486 -34.53 19.94 -6.15
CA ALA A 486 -35.25 20.81 -7.09
C ALA A 486 -35.90 22.05 -6.46
N ARG A 487 -36.14 22.04 -5.14
CA ARG A 487 -36.73 23.17 -4.39
C ARG A 487 -35.70 24.01 -3.64
N MET A 488 -34.41 23.74 -3.81
CA MET A 488 -33.38 24.30 -2.95
C MET A 488 -32.84 25.64 -3.46
N ARG A 489 -32.57 26.53 -2.51
CA ARG A 489 -31.83 27.77 -2.76
C ARG A 489 -30.34 27.55 -2.44
N PRO A 490 -29.42 28.23 -3.13
CA PRO A 490 -28.01 28.22 -2.79
C PRO A 490 -27.78 28.59 -1.32
N GLY A 491 -26.89 27.88 -0.63
CA GLY A 491 -26.60 28.12 0.80
C GLY A 491 -27.61 27.52 1.79
N VAL A 492 -28.60 26.76 1.33
CA VAL A 492 -29.39 25.88 2.20
C VAL A 492 -28.48 24.77 2.72
N ILE A 493 -28.62 24.46 4.01
CA ILE A 493 -27.95 23.34 4.68
C ILE A 493 -29.04 22.37 5.07
N TRP A 494 -28.93 21.13 4.61
CA TRP A 494 -29.68 20.00 5.16
C TRP A 494 -28.72 19.15 5.96
N THR A 495 -29.24 18.49 7.00
CA THR A 495 -28.44 17.72 7.93
C THR A 495 -28.95 16.29 7.97
N LEU A 496 -28.05 15.34 7.70
CA LEU A 496 -28.31 13.92 7.89
C LEU A 496 -27.79 13.49 9.24
N GLU A 497 -28.70 13.05 10.10
CA GLU A 497 -28.40 12.50 11.42
C GLU A 497 -28.58 10.98 11.39
N SER A 498 -27.73 10.26 12.10
CA SER A 498 -27.96 8.85 12.40
C SER A 498 -27.54 8.50 13.82
N GLU A 499 -28.26 7.55 14.41
CA GLU A 499 -28.07 7.03 15.75
C GLU A 499 -27.95 5.50 15.68
N LEU A 500 -26.73 5.01 15.93
CA LEU A 500 -26.47 3.59 16.06
C LEU A 500 -26.91 3.12 17.45
N ARG A 501 -27.75 2.10 17.49
CA ARG A 501 -28.29 1.51 18.71
C ARG A 501 -28.00 0.01 18.77
N GLN A 502 -27.88 -0.51 19.99
CA GLN A 502 -27.88 -1.95 20.27
C GLN A 502 -28.72 -2.21 21.50
N ASP A 503 -29.69 -3.11 21.39
CA ASP A 503 -30.64 -3.43 22.47
C ASP A 503 -31.28 -2.16 23.08
N GLY A 504 -31.63 -1.19 22.22
CA GLY A 504 -32.25 0.08 22.60
C GLY A 504 -31.30 1.17 23.12
N LYS A 505 -30.02 0.85 23.40
CA LYS A 505 -29.04 1.82 23.87
C LYS A 505 -28.34 2.53 22.70
N ILE A 506 -28.30 3.87 22.72
CA ILE A 506 -27.52 4.66 21.77
C ILE A 506 -26.02 4.42 22.03
N LEU A 507 -25.33 4.00 20.97
CA LEU A 507 -23.91 3.65 20.97
C LEU A 507 -23.05 4.72 20.31
N ALA A 508 -23.56 5.31 19.24
CA ALA A 508 -22.89 6.37 18.49
C ALA A 508 -23.94 7.23 17.79
N THR A 509 -23.59 8.49 17.56
CA THR A 509 -24.36 9.40 16.72
C THR A 509 -23.46 9.98 15.64
N MET A 510 -24.03 10.26 14.47
CA MET A 510 -23.35 10.89 13.36
C MET A 510 -24.24 11.99 12.80
N GLU A 511 -23.61 13.10 12.41
CA GLU A 511 -24.26 14.22 11.76
C GLU A 511 -23.46 14.60 10.51
N ARG A 512 -24.16 14.88 9.40
CA ARG A 512 -23.54 15.29 8.14
C ARG A 512 -24.34 16.38 7.44
N ASP A 513 -23.73 17.55 7.35
CA ASP A 513 -24.25 18.68 6.58
C ASP A 513 -24.07 18.49 5.08
N ILE A 514 -25.11 18.84 4.33
CA ILE A 514 -25.16 18.92 2.88
C ILE A 514 -25.32 20.39 2.50
N ARG A 515 -24.33 20.95 1.79
CA ARG A 515 -24.33 22.36 1.35
C ARG A 515 -24.48 22.46 -0.17
N PHE A 516 -25.44 23.26 -0.62
CA PHE A 516 -25.74 23.45 -2.05
C PHE A 516 -25.08 24.72 -2.60
N ARG A 517 -24.43 24.61 -3.76
CA ARG A 517 -23.83 25.75 -4.47
C ARG A 517 -24.84 26.42 -5.40
N ARG A 518 -24.56 27.69 -5.75
CA ARG A 518 -25.32 28.45 -6.75
C ARG A 518 -24.91 27.99 -8.15
N HIS A 519 -25.86 27.82 -9.07
CA HIS A 519 -25.56 27.81 -10.50
C HIS A 519 -24.83 29.13 -10.83
N LYS A 520 -23.63 29.02 -11.39
CA LYS A 520 -22.93 30.18 -11.93
C LYS A 520 -23.57 30.59 -13.25
#